data_AF-A0AAD9SM77-F1
#
_entry.id   AF-A0AAD9SM77-F1
#
_cell.length_a   1.000
_cell.length_b   1.000
_cell.length_c   1.000
_cell.angle_alpha   90.00
_cell.angle_beta   90.00
_cell.angle_gamma   90.00
#
_symmetry.space_group_name_H-M   'P 1'
#
loop_
_entity.id
_entity.type
_entity.pdbx_description
1 polymer ?
#
loop_
_entity_poly.entity_id
_entity_poly.type
_entity_poly.pdbx_seq_one_letter_code
_entity_poly.pdbx_strand_id
1 'polypeptide(L)'
;MSTFLGVKCCLRAAPALRLNLQNQVRAAGSGVTKATVIGPLAGSARFCFSVWAASRHRGPGEHVIALARSQFQQPWRSSPRRIEHPRRTFFGSSGVVTDYVDLPPGYEDEEGLPFRRDGELDQVTTNTIFKGSPDMTSWRANKLLRILHGRRVAGSLEDPELQGNTASFTEREIQQALGYLRAHVPVDEIANAGLRAEDELRALESMAESESEEDGAQKDVSARGKSSPWSLYRESGDKNVYGDSILDKIRARNIARREAEEKALEEKRKQEEEAAQQNWGGLATTEDGRTRQVAMSPKEEAYRAEATSELEAPPETPRWRLLLPTTIFVAALVPLLWWASGLYSAPAEDRRLVPWLTQKDATIYGLLLVNLAVFVAWRRMGAWKFLNKHAIMDMVMPRPTGAVAAIFSHQAASHLVENMFVLWLLGGLLLDDASRAEYLAVFVGSGAAGFLASLYKCVLTRHLTYGLGASSAVFGVICCYFWLHRFEGFKILDLPPDPANGMQGLGIIGLIVGLNLIPAFRQLPGQKDWISHLVGIATGIGFATLIEERRKGSGNKDLVLEGQNVNKDDEDKVKSKQKS
;
A
#
# COMPACT_ATOMS: atom_id res chain seq x y z
N MET A 1 -2.83 0.08 -1.17
CA MET A 1 -2.28 -1.20 -1.64
C MET A 1 -1.34 -0.97 -2.83
N SER A 2 -0.28 -0.17 -2.66
CA SER A 2 0.70 0.07 -3.72
C SER A 2 2.09 0.19 -3.12
N THR A 3 2.56 -0.87 -2.46
CA THR A 3 3.95 -1.02 -2.02
C THR A 3 4.22 -2.47 -1.59
N PHE A 4 3.74 -3.46 -2.34
CA PHE A 4 4.22 -4.82 -2.19
C PHE A 4 4.24 -5.46 -3.59
N LEU A 5 5.43 -5.94 -3.99
CA LEU A 5 5.72 -6.73 -5.19
C LEU A 5 5.96 -5.94 -6.48
N GLY A 6 7.14 -5.35 -6.58
CA GLY A 6 7.81 -5.08 -7.85
C GLY A 6 8.69 -6.27 -8.24
N VAL A 7 8.11 -7.28 -8.91
CA VAL A 7 8.85 -8.29 -9.68
C VAL A 7 7.98 -8.65 -10.89
N LYS A 8 8.39 -8.22 -12.09
CA LYS A 8 7.83 -8.70 -13.36
C LYS A 8 8.41 -10.09 -13.63
N CYS A 9 7.58 -11.13 -13.56
CA CYS A 9 7.91 -12.45 -14.11
C CYS A 9 6.80 -12.87 -15.06
N CYS A 10 7.15 -13.08 -16.32
CA CYS A 10 6.27 -13.51 -17.39
C CYS A 10 5.80 -14.95 -17.15
N LEU A 11 4.49 -15.20 -17.21
CA LEU A 11 3.94 -16.52 -17.53
C LEU A 11 2.63 -16.39 -18.31
N ARG A 12 2.69 -16.86 -19.56
CA ARG A 12 1.55 -17.17 -20.42
C ARG A 12 0.73 -18.28 -19.76
N ALA A 13 -0.60 -18.13 -19.71
CA ALA A 13 -1.52 -19.24 -19.54
C ALA A 13 -2.63 -19.14 -20.60
N ALA A 14 -2.71 -20.17 -21.44
CA ALA A 14 -3.82 -20.44 -22.35
C ALA A 14 -5.01 -21.07 -21.57
N PRO A 15 -6.23 -21.08 -22.14
CA PRO A 15 -7.46 -21.29 -21.38
C PRO A 15 -7.92 -22.75 -21.41
N ALA A 16 -7.95 -23.42 -20.27
CA ALA A 16 -8.71 -24.66 -20.10
C ALA A 16 -9.03 -24.88 -18.61
N LEU A 17 -10.32 -24.75 -18.24
CA LEU A 17 -11.02 -25.34 -17.07
C LEU A 17 -12.18 -24.44 -16.59
N ARG A 18 -13.10 -24.13 -17.51
CA ARG A 18 -14.52 -23.96 -17.16
C ARG A 18 -15.16 -25.34 -17.28
N LEU A 19 -15.23 -26.10 -16.18
CA LEU A 19 -16.16 -27.22 -15.94
C LEU A 19 -15.67 -28.03 -14.72
N ASN A 20 -15.95 -27.56 -13.49
CA ASN A 20 -16.17 -28.44 -12.33
C ASN A 20 -16.62 -27.68 -11.08
N LEU A 21 -17.80 -27.04 -11.13
CA LEU A 21 -18.43 -26.51 -9.92
C LEU A 21 -19.95 -26.73 -9.86
N GLN A 22 -20.42 -27.85 -10.40
CA GLN A 22 -21.83 -28.26 -10.30
C GLN A 22 -22.06 -29.72 -9.82
N ASN A 23 -21.02 -30.49 -9.49
CA ASN A 23 -21.16 -31.91 -9.15
C ASN A 23 -20.86 -32.30 -7.68
N GLN A 24 -20.78 -31.37 -6.73
CA GLN A 24 -20.57 -31.70 -5.30
C GLN A 24 -21.73 -31.33 -4.35
N VAL A 25 -22.96 -31.26 -4.84
CA VAL A 25 -24.17 -31.15 -3.97
C VAL A 25 -25.17 -32.28 -4.22
N ARG A 26 -24.76 -33.40 -4.84
CA ARG A 26 -25.71 -34.47 -5.22
C ARG A 26 -25.30 -35.91 -4.93
N ALA A 27 -24.47 -36.13 -3.91
CA ALA A 27 -24.11 -37.49 -3.46
C ALA A 27 -24.09 -37.60 -1.92
N ALA A 28 -25.25 -37.49 -1.30
CA ALA A 28 -25.55 -38.08 0.01
C ALA A 28 -27.07 -38.16 0.17
N GLY A 29 -27.66 -39.35 -0.02
CA GLY A 29 -29.06 -39.59 0.32
C GLY A 29 -29.87 -40.49 -0.63
N SER A 30 -29.37 -41.67 -0.98
CA SER A 30 -30.25 -42.86 -1.12
C SER A 30 -30.35 -43.46 0.29
N GLY A 31 -31.50 -43.63 0.95
CA GLY A 31 -32.80 -44.09 0.51
C GLY A 31 -33.15 -45.29 1.41
N VAL A 32 -34.24 -45.24 2.17
CA VAL A 32 -35.12 -46.36 2.60
C VAL A 32 -36.31 -45.77 3.38
N THR A 33 -37.45 -46.44 3.22
CA THR A 33 -38.85 -46.04 3.31
C THR A 33 -39.54 -46.37 4.65
N LYS A 34 -40.57 -45.58 5.01
CA LYS A 34 -41.92 -45.95 5.56
C LYS A 34 -42.61 -44.65 6.09
N ALA A 35 -43.57 -44.09 5.37
CA ALA A 35 -45.04 -44.28 5.47
C ALA A 35 -45.69 -43.55 6.70
N THR A 36 -46.22 -42.33 6.49
CA THR A 36 -47.66 -41.91 6.45
C THR A 36 -48.14 -41.40 7.84
N VAL A 37 -48.75 -40.21 8.08
CA VAL A 37 -50.12 -39.73 7.73
C VAL A 37 -50.32 -38.28 8.26
N ILE A 38 -50.76 -37.37 7.37
CA ILE A 38 -51.70 -36.20 7.49
C ILE A 38 -51.37 -34.95 8.36
N GLY A 39 -51.46 -33.75 7.76
CA GLY A 39 -51.34 -32.39 8.35
C GLY A 39 -52.64 -31.84 8.99
N PRO A 40 -52.97 -30.51 8.97
CA PRO A 40 -52.28 -29.39 8.30
C PRO A 40 -52.27 -27.99 9.03
N LEU A 41 -51.50 -27.06 8.41
CA LEU A 41 -51.76 -25.63 8.14
C LEU A 41 -51.64 -24.47 9.19
N ALA A 42 -51.19 -23.34 8.61
CA ALA A 42 -51.13 -21.93 9.06
C ALA A 42 -50.10 -21.56 10.15
N GLY A 43 -49.42 -20.41 10.13
CA GLY A 43 -49.38 -19.28 9.21
C GLY A 43 -48.25 -18.32 9.61
N SER A 44 -47.76 -17.57 8.64
CA SER A 44 -46.63 -16.65 8.72
C SER A 44 -47.01 -15.30 9.36
N ALA A 45 -46.17 -14.72 10.21
CA ALA A 45 -46.11 -13.27 10.40
C ALA A 45 -44.79 -12.81 11.03
N ARG A 46 -44.14 -11.86 10.35
CA ARG A 46 -42.93 -11.12 10.75
C ARG A 46 -43.32 -9.99 11.71
N PHE A 47 -42.53 -9.79 12.77
CA PHE A 47 -42.65 -8.64 13.68
C PHE A 47 -41.65 -7.53 13.29
N CYS A 48 -42.16 -6.35 12.94
CA CYS A 48 -41.43 -5.08 12.89
C CYS A 48 -41.74 -4.30 14.18
N PHE A 49 -40.70 -3.79 14.84
CA PHE A 49 -40.83 -2.82 15.92
C PHE A 49 -40.62 -1.40 15.37
N SER A 50 -41.61 -0.53 15.52
CA SER A 50 -41.49 0.92 15.36
C SER A 50 -41.52 1.59 16.74
N VAL A 51 -40.63 2.58 16.89
CA VAL A 51 -40.44 3.39 18.10
C VAL A 51 -41.45 4.54 18.11
N TRP A 52 -42.11 4.75 19.25
CA TRP A 52 -43.03 5.86 19.53
C TRP A 52 -42.29 6.94 20.34
N ALA A 53 -42.33 8.19 19.89
CA ALA A 53 -41.90 9.35 20.66
C ALA A 53 -43.06 10.33 20.80
N ALA A 54 -43.39 10.67 22.04
CA ALA A 54 -44.56 11.44 22.44
C ALA A 54 -44.38 12.96 22.26
N SER A 55 -45.51 13.61 21.98
CA SER A 55 -45.69 15.05 21.84
C SER A 55 -46.16 15.69 23.16
N ARG A 56 -45.69 16.91 23.47
CA ARG A 56 -46.50 18.10 23.87
C ARG A 56 -45.63 19.18 24.53
N HIS A 57 -45.68 20.41 24.01
CA HIS A 57 -46.33 21.56 24.68
C HIS A 57 -46.36 22.81 23.78
N ARG A 58 -47.47 23.56 23.85
CA ARG A 58 -47.79 24.81 23.12
C ARG A 58 -47.37 26.05 23.93
N GLY A 59 -47.07 27.14 23.22
CA GLY A 59 -47.18 28.54 23.69
C GLY A 59 -46.79 29.54 22.59
N PRO A 60 -47.46 30.72 22.43
CA PRO A 60 -47.64 31.39 21.14
C PRO A 60 -46.88 32.73 20.99
N GLY A 61 -46.78 33.24 19.75
CA GLY A 61 -46.34 34.60 19.46
C GLY A 61 -46.21 34.86 17.95
N GLU A 62 -47.20 35.54 17.39
CA GLU A 62 -47.31 35.95 15.99
C GLU A 62 -46.20 36.93 15.57
N HIS A 63 -45.75 36.87 14.32
CA HIS A 63 -45.64 38.03 13.42
C HIS A 63 -45.43 37.53 11.98
N VAL A 64 -46.44 37.82 11.16
CA VAL A 64 -46.51 37.58 9.71
C VAL A 64 -45.81 38.73 9.00
N ILE A 65 -44.81 38.43 8.17
CA ILE A 65 -44.41 39.32 7.06
C ILE A 65 -44.40 38.46 5.79
N ALA A 66 -45.41 38.69 4.97
CA ALA A 66 -45.52 38.18 3.61
C ALA A 66 -44.75 39.10 2.67
N LEU A 67 -43.79 38.58 1.91
CA LEU A 67 -43.30 39.24 0.69
C LEU A 67 -42.95 38.21 -0.40
N ALA A 68 -43.80 38.23 -1.43
CA ALA A 68 -43.52 38.11 -2.85
C ALA A 68 -42.51 37.05 -3.35
N ARG A 69 -43.05 36.03 -4.03
CA ARG A 69 -42.33 35.27 -5.06
C ARG A 69 -42.03 36.19 -6.25
N SER A 70 -40.77 36.61 -6.42
CA SER A 70 -40.29 37.13 -7.70
C SER A 70 -39.68 35.99 -8.52
N GLN A 71 -40.25 35.78 -9.70
CA GLN A 71 -39.60 35.05 -10.79
C GLN A 71 -38.41 35.87 -11.26
N PHE A 72 -37.20 35.40 -11.01
CA PHE A 72 -36.01 35.86 -11.72
C PHE A 72 -35.54 34.75 -12.67
N GLN A 73 -35.77 34.98 -13.95
CA GLN A 73 -35.12 34.28 -15.05
C GLN A 73 -33.60 34.51 -14.94
N GLN A 74 -32.84 33.44 -14.76
CA GLN A 74 -31.39 33.48 -14.89
C GLN A 74 -31.02 33.15 -16.35
N PRO A 75 -30.17 33.95 -17.02
CA PRO A 75 -29.66 33.61 -18.34
C PRO A 75 -28.68 32.44 -18.22
N TRP A 76 -28.81 31.49 -19.15
CA TRP A 76 -27.90 30.39 -19.36
C TRP A 76 -26.45 30.89 -19.50
N ARG A 77 -25.62 30.64 -18.49
CA ARG A 77 -24.16 30.68 -18.61
C ARG A 77 -23.64 29.26 -18.53
N SER A 78 -23.09 28.81 -19.65
CA SER A 78 -22.35 27.57 -19.82
C SER A 78 -21.15 27.54 -18.88
N SER A 79 -21.20 26.64 -17.89
CA SER A 79 -20.00 26.25 -17.14
C SER A 79 -19.12 25.35 -18.01
N PRO A 80 -17.80 25.54 -18.06
CA PRO A 80 -16.92 24.51 -18.60
C PRO A 80 -16.99 23.30 -17.67
N ARG A 81 -17.38 22.14 -18.21
CA ARG A 81 -17.34 20.87 -17.48
C ARG A 81 -15.89 20.59 -17.10
N ARG A 82 -15.60 20.69 -15.80
CA ARG A 82 -14.38 20.17 -15.20
C ARG A 82 -14.38 18.66 -15.44
N ILE A 83 -13.51 18.18 -16.32
CA ILE A 83 -13.31 16.75 -16.55
C ILE A 83 -12.59 16.22 -15.30
N GLU A 84 -13.35 15.58 -14.42
CA GLU A 84 -12.80 14.79 -13.33
C GLU A 84 -12.07 13.59 -13.95
N HIS A 85 -10.75 13.51 -13.81
CA HIS A 85 -10.01 12.31 -14.18
C HIS A 85 -10.50 11.13 -13.30
N PRO A 86 -11.10 10.09 -13.89
CA PRO A 86 -11.53 8.94 -13.12
C PRO A 86 -10.30 8.11 -12.73
N ARG A 87 -9.89 8.17 -11.46
CA ARG A 87 -9.05 7.13 -10.86
C ARG A 87 -9.79 5.79 -10.94
N ARG A 88 -9.22 4.74 -11.54
CA ARG A 88 -9.60 3.31 -11.40
C ARG A 88 -8.72 2.44 -12.32
N THR A 89 -8.40 1.16 -12.13
CA THR A 89 -8.46 0.08 -11.09
C THR A 89 -7.85 -1.16 -11.76
N PHE A 90 -7.25 -2.10 -11.01
CA PHE A 90 -6.47 -3.23 -11.54
C PHE A 90 -7.24 -4.39 -12.23
N PHE A 91 -8.57 -4.35 -12.36
CA PHE A 91 -9.32 -5.35 -13.13
C PHE A 91 -10.59 -4.75 -13.77
N GLY A 92 -10.66 -4.78 -15.11
CA GLY A 92 -11.91 -4.85 -15.87
C GLY A 92 -12.49 -3.57 -16.47
N SER A 93 -11.99 -3.14 -17.63
CA SER A 93 -12.76 -3.02 -18.89
C SER A 93 -11.80 -2.66 -20.02
N SER A 94 -12.01 -3.16 -21.24
CA SER A 94 -11.31 -2.70 -22.45
C SER A 94 -11.70 -1.25 -22.74
N GLY A 95 -11.07 -0.32 -22.01
CA GLY A 95 -11.23 1.11 -22.21
C GLY A 95 -10.60 1.54 -23.53
N VAL A 96 -11.18 2.57 -24.15
CA VAL A 96 -10.55 3.29 -25.25
C VAL A 96 -9.36 4.05 -24.67
N VAL A 97 -8.17 3.83 -25.21
CA VAL A 97 -6.93 4.47 -24.74
C VAL A 97 -6.92 5.92 -25.22
N THR A 98 -6.71 6.88 -24.34
CA THR A 98 -6.70 8.32 -24.69
C THR A 98 -5.38 9.02 -24.40
N ASP A 99 -4.57 8.45 -23.51
CA ASP A 99 -3.40 9.12 -22.95
C ASP A 99 -2.11 8.43 -23.42
N TYR A 100 -1.08 9.21 -23.76
CA TYR A 100 0.21 8.70 -24.28
C TYR A 100 0.88 7.70 -23.32
N VAL A 101 0.76 7.94 -22.01
CA VAL A 101 1.33 7.08 -20.96
C VAL A 101 0.72 5.68 -20.94
N ASP A 102 -0.51 5.54 -21.42
CA ASP A 102 -1.24 4.28 -21.49
C ASP A 102 -1.06 3.57 -22.85
N LEU A 103 -0.17 4.08 -23.70
CA LEU A 103 0.13 3.48 -24.99
C LEU A 103 0.80 2.09 -24.80
N PRO A 104 0.28 1.01 -25.42
CA PRO A 104 0.88 -0.31 -25.31
C PRO A 104 2.34 -0.33 -25.83
N PRO A 105 3.28 -0.98 -25.14
CA PRO A 105 4.70 -1.04 -25.56
C PRO A 105 4.97 -1.69 -26.93
N GLY A 106 3.99 -2.38 -27.51
CA GLY A 106 4.06 -2.97 -28.85
C GLY A 106 3.03 -2.34 -29.80
N TYR A 107 2.69 -1.06 -29.60
CA TYR A 107 1.81 -0.31 -30.48
C TYR A 107 2.48 -0.13 -31.86
N GLU A 108 1.80 -0.61 -32.90
CA GLU A 108 2.18 -0.40 -34.30
C GLU A 108 1.13 0.51 -34.96
N ASP A 109 1.61 1.48 -35.74
CA ASP A 109 0.74 2.45 -36.42
C ASP A 109 -0.22 1.78 -37.41
N GLU A 110 0.22 0.73 -38.10
CA GLU A 110 -0.58 -0.01 -39.07
C GLU A 110 -1.82 -0.69 -38.46
N GLU A 111 -1.71 -1.15 -37.21
CA GLU A 111 -2.78 -1.84 -36.49
C GLU A 111 -3.73 -0.86 -35.78
N GLY A 112 -3.19 0.27 -35.33
CA GLY A 112 -3.93 1.35 -34.67
C GLY A 112 -4.61 0.95 -33.35
N LEU A 113 -5.24 1.91 -32.69
CA LEU A 113 -5.91 1.71 -31.40
C LEU A 113 -7.43 1.58 -31.52
N PRO A 114 -8.08 0.78 -30.66
CA PRO A 114 -9.53 0.71 -30.62
C PRO A 114 -10.12 2.03 -30.09
N PHE A 115 -11.03 2.65 -30.86
CA PHE A 115 -11.61 3.96 -30.56
C PHE A 115 -13.00 3.89 -29.89
N ARG A 116 -13.58 2.70 -29.71
CA ARG A 116 -14.91 2.51 -29.09
C ARG A 116 -14.97 1.23 -28.27
N ARG A 117 -15.83 1.23 -27.25
CA ARG A 117 -16.13 0.04 -26.42
C ARG A 117 -17.04 -0.97 -27.12
N ASP A 118 -17.97 -0.48 -27.94
CA ASP A 118 -19.00 -1.27 -28.63
C ASP A 118 -18.52 -1.92 -29.95
N GLY A 119 -17.22 -2.16 -30.10
CA GLY A 119 -16.64 -2.79 -31.30
C GLY A 119 -16.66 -1.92 -32.56
N GLU A 120 -16.54 -2.58 -33.72
CA GLU A 120 -16.42 -1.98 -35.05
C GLU A 120 -17.71 -1.31 -35.55
N LEU A 121 -17.58 -0.31 -36.44
CA LEU A 121 -18.73 0.36 -37.06
C LEU A 121 -19.45 -0.51 -38.10
N ASP A 122 -20.77 -0.48 -38.06
CA ASP A 122 -21.63 -1.03 -39.10
C ASP A 122 -21.60 -0.18 -40.39
N GLN A 123 -21.87 -0.82 -41.53
CA GLN A 123 -21.83 -0.17 -42.86
C GLN A 123 -22.78 1.04 -42.97
N VAL A 124 -23.94 1.00 -42.31
CA VAL A 124 -24.90 2.12 -42.29
C VAL A 124 -24.26 3.33 -41.64
N THR A 125 -23.63 3.15 -40.49
CA THR A 125 -22.93 4.20 -39.75
C THR A 125 -21.73 4.71 -40.55
N THR A 126 -20.97 3.83 -41.18
CA THR A 126 -19.86 4.21 -42.07
C THR A 126 -20.32 5.15 -43.18
N ASN A 127 -21.42 4.84 -43.87
CA ASN A 127 -21.95 5.69 -44.93
C ASN A 127 -22.42 7.07 -44.43
N THR A 128 -22.85 7.17 -43.17
CA THR A 128 -23.24 8.45 -42.57
C THR A 128 -22.05 9.34 -42.21
N ILE A 129 -20.91 8.75 -41.86
CA ILE A 129 -19.68 9.46 -41.48
C ILE A 129 -18.94 9.89 -42.75
N PHE A 130 -18.73 8.96 -43.69
CA PHE A 130 -17.96 9.17 -44.91
C PHE A 130 -18.85 9.59 -46.08
N LYS A 131 -19.55 10.72 -45.92
CA LYS A 131 -20.47 11.22 -46.95
C LYS A 131 -19.69 11.60 -48.22
N GLY A 132 -19.99 10.90 -49.31
CA GLY A 132 -19.42 11.15 -50.63
C GLY A 132 -18.23 10.25 -51.00
N SER A 133 -17.92 9.23 -50.20
CA SER A 133 -16.94 8.18 -50.53
C SER A 133 -17.64 6.85 -50.79
N PRO A 134 -18.03 6.53 -52.03
CA PRO A 134 -18.77 5.30 -52.36
C PRO A 134 -17.94 4.03 -52.15
N ASP A 135 -16.61 4.13 -52.18
CA ASP A 135 -15.69 3.00 -52.03
C ASP A 135 -15.39 2.65 -50.55
N MET A 136 -16.02 3.33 -49.59
CA MET A 136 -15.77 3.16 -48.17
C MET A 136 -16.54 1.98 -47.58
N THR A 137 -15.86 0.85 -47.39
CA THR A 137 -16.39 -0.31 -46.66
C THR A 137 -16.24 -0.14 -45.14
N SER A 138 -17.09 -0.81 -44.35
CA SER A 138 -17.03 -0.82 -42.89
C SER A 138 -15.64 -1.18 -42.37
N TRP A 139 -15.03 -2.25 -42.90
CA TRP A 139 -13.67 -2.64 -42.52
C TRP A 139 -12.64 -1.55 -42.82
N ARG A 140 -12.69 -0.94 -44.01
CA ARG A 140 -11.76 0.11 -44.45
C ARG A 140 -11.88 1.36 -43.58
N ALA A 141 -13.10 1.75 -43.22
CA ALA A 141 -13.38 2.85 -42.31
C ALA A 141 -12.87 2.57 -40.88
N ASN A 142 -13.11 1.37 -40.36
CA ASN A 142 -12.63 0.97 -39.04
C ASN A 142 -11.11 0.94 -38.99
N LYS A 143 -10.44 0.46 -40.04
CA LYS A 143 -8.98 0.52 -40.17
C LYS A 143 -8.47 1.95 -40.10
N LEU A 144 -9.04 2.86 -40.88
CA LEU A 144 -8.67 4.29 -40.87
C LEU A 144 -8.86 4.93 -39.49
N LEU A 145 -10.01 4.69 -38.85
CA LEU A 145 -10.34 5.24 -37.53
C LEU A 145 -9.40 4.73 -36.43
N ARG A 146 -8.95 3.47 -36.51
CA ARG A 146 -7.98 2.90 -35.56
C ARG A 146 -6.61 3.52 -35.70
N ILE A 147 -6.11 3.65 -36.94
CA ILE A 147 -4.81 4.27 -37.23
C ILE A 147 -4.81 5.72 -36.73
N LEU A 148 -5.82 6.51 -37.11
CA LEU A 148 -5.89 7.91 -36.71
C LEU A 148 -6.08 8.09 -35.21
N HIS A 149 -6.85 7.22 -34.56
CA HIS A 149 -6.98 7.27 -33.10
C HIS A 149 -5.64 6.94 -32.42
N GLY A 150 -4.92 5.93 -32.92
CA GLY A 150 -3.57 5.60 -32.47
C GLY A 150 -2.62 6.80 -32.56
N ARG A 151 -2.58 7.49 -33.71
CA ARG A 151 -1.74 8.68 -33.90
C ARG A 151 -2.11 9.86 -33.01
N ARG A 152 -3.41 10.07 -32.73
CA ARG A 152 -3.88 11.11 -31.79
C ARG A 152 -3.35 10.88 -30.38
N VAL A 153 -3.26 9.62 -29.95
CA VAL A 153 -2.77 9.23 -28.63
C VAL A 153 -1.25 9.20 -28.60
N ALA A 154 -0.63 8.69 -29.67
CA ALA A 154 0.81 8.58 -29.82
C ALA A 154 1.50 9.92 -30.15
N GLY A 155 0.74 11.00 -30.39
CA GLY A 155 1.29 12.32 -30.72
C GLY A 155 1.92 12.42 -32.11
N SER A 156 1.62 11.49 -33.03
CA SER A 156 2.30 11.35 -34.33
C SER A 156 1.40 11.71 -35.54
N LEU A 157 0.41 12.59 -35.33
CA LEU A 157 -0.51 13.01 -36.40
C LEU A 157 0.20 13.72 -37.57
N GLU A 158 1.24 14.50 -37.26
CA GLU A 158 1.97 15.34 -38.22
C GLU A 158 3.28 14.70 -38.69
N ASP A 159 3.53 13.43 -38.31
CA ASP A 159 4.77 12.73 -38.63
C ASP A 159 4.85 12.35 -40.12
N PRO A 160 5.87 12.82 -40.87
CA PRO A 160 6.03 12.51 -42.28
C PRO A 160 6.35 11.03 -42.56
N GLU A 161 6.94 10.30 -41.62
CA GLU A 161 7.36 8.90 -41.82
C GLU A 161 6.16 7.95 -41.87
N LEU A 162 5.07 8.30 -41.18
CA LEU A 162 3.88 7.47 -41.07
C LEU A 162 2.86 7.71 -42.19
N GLN A 163 3.11 8.66 -43.10
CA GLN A 163 2.17 8.98 -44.19
C GLN A 163 1.93 7.80 -45.14
N GLY A 164 2.89 6.87 -45.25
CA GLY A 164 2.77 5.65 -46.06
C GLY A 164 1.56 4.78 -45.68
N ASN A 165 1.25 4.66 -44.39
CA ASN A 165 0.17 3.81 -43.89
C ASN A 165 -1.23 4.36 -44.19
N THR A 166 -1.33 5.67 -44.45
CA THR A 166 -2.59 6.35 -44.82
C THR A 166 -2.65 6.69 -46.31
N ALA A 167 -1.62 6.36 -47.10
CA ALA A 167 -1.53 6.71 -48.52
C ALA A 167 -2.68 6.15 -49.38
N SER A 168 -3.33 5.08 -48.93
CA SER A 168 -4.48 4.51 -49.63
C SER A 168 -5.78 5.30 -49.46
N PHE A 169 -5.85 6.26 -48.54
CA PHE A 169 -7.04 7.06 -48.23
C PHE A 169 -6.93 8.47 -48.79
N THR A 170 -8.07 9.06 -49.12
CA THR A 170 -8.08 10.46 -49.59
C THR A 170 -8.04 11.42 -48.40
N GLU A 171 -7.46 12.61 -48.60
CA GLU A 171 -7.40 13.66 -47.58
C GLU A 171 -8.78 14.01 -47.00
N ARG A 172 -9.81 13.98 -47.86
CA ARG A 172 -11.20 14.19 -47.44
C ARG A 172 -11.70 13.11 -46.46
N GLU A 173 -11.33 11.85 -46.67
CA GLU A 173 -11.70 10.75 -45.77
C GLU A 173 -10.99 10.88 -44.43
N ILE A 174 -9.71 11.27 -44.43
CA ILE A 174 -8.92 11.49 -43.22
C ILE A 174 -9.56 12.61 -42.37
N GLN A 175 -9.93 13.72 -42.99
CA GLN A 175 -10.58 14.85 -42.30
C GLN A 175 -11.94 14.46 -41.72
N GLN A 176 -12.76 13.67 -42.44
CA GLN A 176 -14.03 13.17 -41.93
C GLN A 176 -13.84 12.22 -40.75
N ALA A 177 -12.84 11.34 -40.82
CA ALA A 177 -12.49 10.42 -39.74
C ALA A 177 -11.99 11.15 -38.49
N LEU A 178 -11.10 12.14 -38.65
CA LEU A 178 -10.63 12.98 -37.55
C LEU A 178 -11.77 13.80 -36.93
N GLY A 179 -12.65 14.36 -37.75
CA GLY A 179 -13.85 15.07 -37.28
C GLY A 179 -14.76 14.19 -36.42
N TYR A 180 -14.99 12.95 -36.86
CA TYR A 180 -15.74 11.96 -36.09
C TYR A 180 -15.05 11.60 -34.77
N LEU A 181 -13.75 11.31 -34.81
CA LEU A 181 -12.96 10.93 -33.64
C LEU A 181 -12.89 12.06 -32.60
N ARG A 182 -12.71 13.32 -33.01
CA ARG A 182 -12.69 14.48 -32.11
C ARG A 182 -14.05 14.73 -31.46
N ALA A 183 -15.15 14.39 -32.14
CA ALA A 183 -16.49 14.53 -31.59
C ALA A 183 -16.87 13.42 -30.60
N HIS A 184 -16.39 12.19 -30.81
CA HIS A 184 -16.83 11.00 -30.04
C HIS A 184 -15.78 10.48 -29.04
N VAL A 185 -14.50 10.76 -29.27
CA VAL A 185 -13.37 10.32 -28.43
C VAL A 185 -12.51 11.53 -28.07
N PRO A 186 -12.74 12.16 -26.90
CA PRO A 186 -11.93 13.30 -26.45
C PRO A 186 -10.51 12.83 -26.13
N VAL A 187 -9.53 13.40 -26.83
CA VAL A 187 -8.10 13.16 -26.66
C VAL A 187 -7.42 14.52 -26.71
N ASP A 188 -6.50 14.77 -25.77
CA ASP A 188 -5.66 15.97 -25.79
C ASP A 188 -4.43 15.71 -26.69
N GLU A 189 -4.61 15.98 -27.98
CA GLU A 189 -3.59 15.75 -29.01
C GLU A 189 -2.31 16.56 -28.74
N ILE A 190 -2.44 17.76 -28.16
CA ILE A 190 -1.30 18.66 -27.89
C ILE A 190 -0.51 18.13 -26.68
N ALA A 191 -1.20 17.74 -25.60
CA ALA A 191 -0.53 17.21 -24.43
C ALA A 191 0.21 15.90 -24.74
N ASN A 192 -0.43 14.99 -25.50
CA ASN A 192 0.19 13.73 -25.90
C ASN A 192 1.40 13.94 -26.83
N ALA A 193 1.33 14.89 -27.77
CA ALA A 193 2.48 15.27 -28.59
C ALA A 193 3.62 15.88 -27.76
N GLY A 194 3.30 16.70 -26.76
CA GLY A 194 4.29 17.27 -25.83
C GLY A 194 5.03 16.19 -25.04
N LEU A 195 4.30 15.22 -24.47
CA LEU A 195 4.90 14.10 -23.73
C LEU A 195 5.81 13.24 -24.61
N ARG A 196 5.42 12.99 -25.86
CA ARG A 196 6.27 12.30 -26.82
C ARG A 196 7.56 13.08 -27.12
N ALA A 197 7.45 14.38 -27.35
CA ALA A 197 8.60 15.24 -27.63
C ALA A 197 9.60 15.25 -26.45
N GLU A 198 9.11 15.23 -25.21
CA GLU A 198 9.95 15.11 -24.01
C GLU A 198 10.71 13.78 -23.95
N ASP A 199 10.06 12.67 -24.26
CA ASP A 199 10.71 11.35 -24.24
C ASP A 199 11.73 11.19 -25.39
N GLU A 200 11.45 11.73 -26.58
CA GLU A 200 12.39 11.77 -27.71
C GLU A 200 13.61 12.66 -27.39
N LEU A 201 13.39 13.83 -26.77
CA LEU A 201 14.48 14.71 -26.33
C LEU A 201 15.37 14.02 -25.29
N ARG A 202 14.76 13.34 -24.31
CA ARG A 202 15.50 12.59 -23.29
C ARG A 202 16.33 11.46 -23.91
N ALA A 203 15.80 10.79 -24.93
CA ALA A 203 16.55 9.75 -25.64
C ALA A 203 17.76 10.34 -26.36
N LEU A 204 17.61 11.47 -27.07
CA LEU A 204 18.72 12.17 -27.72
C LEU A 204 19.77 12.67 -26.72
N GLU A 205 19.36 13.20 -25.57
CA GLU A 205 20.27 13.60 -24.49
C GLU A 205 21.10 12.41 -23.98
N SER A 206 20.45 11.26 -23.75
CA SER A 206 21.15 10.05 -23.31
C SER A 206 22.11 9.49 -24.35
N MET A 207 21.75 9.58 -25.64
CA MET A 207 22.63 9.19 -26.75
C MET A 207 23.83 10.14 -26.85
N ALA A 208 23.60 11.45 -26.77
CA ALA A 208 24.67 12.44 -26.76
C ALA A 208 25.62 12.29 -25.55
N GLU A 209 25.09 11.94 -24.38
CA GLU A 209 25.90 11.58 -23.21
C GLU A 209 26.76 10.35 -23.50
N SER A 210 26.20 9.29 -24.08
CA SER A 210 26.95 8.07 -24.42
C SER A 210 28.00 8.29 -25.51
N GLU A 211 27.70 9.08 -26.53
CA GLU A 211 28.67 9.46 -27.58
C GLU A 211 29.81 10.31 -27.01
N SER A 212 29.51 11.20 -26.05
CA SER A 212 30.54 11.98 -25.35
C SER A 212 31.45 11.12 -24.45
N GLU A 213 30.95 9.97 -23.97
CA GLU A 213 31.74 8.98 -23.24
C GLU A 213 32.57 8.09 -24.20
N GLU A 214 32.05 7.74 -25.38
CA GLU A 214 32.77 6.98 -26.42
C GLU A 214 33.86 7.81 -27.12
N ASP A 215 33.64 9.10 -27.41
CA ASP A 215 34.68 10.02 -27.92
C ASP A 215 35.81 10.26 -26.90
N GLY A 216 35.56 9.97 -25.61
CA GLY A 216 36.57 9.92 -24.57
C GLY A 216 37.41 8.64 -24.58
N ALA A 217 36.90 7.55 -25.14
CA ALA A 217 37.55 6.25 -25.22
C ALA A 217 38.23 5.97 -26.58
N GLN A 218 37.83 6.68 -27.63
CA GLN A 218 38.38 6.52 -28.98
C GLN A 218 39.39 7.64 -29.33
N LYS A 219 40.33 7.90 -28.42
CA LYS A 219 41.50 8.76 -28.71
C LYS A 219 42.82 8.12 -28.29
N ASP A 220 42.91 6.81 -28.42
CA ASP A 220 44.17 6.07 -28.43
C ASP A 220 44.08 4.99 -29.51
N VAL A 221 44.37 5.35 -30.77
CA VAL A 221 45.13 4.57 -31.76
C VAL A 221 45.08 5.32 -33.10
N SER A 222 46.27 5.57 -33.64
CA SER A 222 46.60 6.06 -34.99
C SER A 222 46.61 7.58 -35.22
N ALA A 223 47.83 8.11 -35.23
CA ALA A 223 48.18 9.31 -35.97
C ALA A 223 48.08 9.03 -37.48
N ARG A 224 47.08 9.60 -38.16
CA ARG A 224 47.23 10.09 -39.54
C ARG A 224 46.12 11.10 -39.87
N GLY A 225 46.54 12.27 -40.32
CA GLY A 225 45.70 13.46 -40.36
C GLY A 225 44.47 13.38 -41.26
N LYS A 226 43.48 14.17 -40.88
CA LYS A 226 42.74 15.13 -41.70
C LYS A 226 42.00 16.09 -40.76
N SER A 227 42.17 17.37 -41.02
CA SER A 227 41.47 18.47 -40.37
C SER A 227 39.96 18.40 -40.63
N SER A 228 39.15 18.64 -39.60
CA SER A 228 37.73 18.95 -39.72
C SER A 228 37.39 20.17 -38.82
N PRO A 229 36.49 21.06 -39.27
CA PRO A 229 36.63 22.50 -39.09
C PRO A 229 35.67 23.07 -38.03
N TRP A 230 35.89 22.78 -36.75
CA TRP A 230 35.21 23.52 -35.65
C TRP A 230 36.14 23.75 -34.45
N SER A 231 37.43 23.99 -34.73
CA SER A 231 38.40 24.49 -33.76
C SER A 231 38.27 26.00 -33.59
N LEU A 232 37.18 26.46 -32.98
CA LEU A 232 37.03 27.85 -32.53
C LEU A 232 36.30 27.84 -31.19
N TYR A 233 36.97 28.40 -30.18
CA TYR A 233 36.66 28.45 -28.73
C TYR A 233 37.40 27.47 -27.84
N ARG A 234 38.70 27.71 -27.70
CA ARG A 234 39.37 27.54 -26.41
C ARG A 234 40.43 28.63 -26.25
N GLU A 235 39.99 29.80 -25.78
CA GLU A 235 40.91 30.79 -25.24
C GLU A 235 41.26 30.44 -23.78
N SER A 236 42.57 30.35 -23.59
CA SER A 236 43.39 30.53 -22.40
C SER A 236 42.76 30.85 -21.05
N GLY A 237 43.19 30.09 -20.04
CA GLY A 237 43.44 30.64 -18.70
C GLY A 237 43.26 29.64 -17.55
N ASP A 238 44.20 28.73 -17.34
CA ASP A 238 44.98 28.76 -16.08
C ASP A 238 46.13 27.74 -16.07
N LYS A 239 47.23 28.11 -15.44
CA LYS A 239 48.49 27.34 -15.40
C LYS A 239 48.51 26.42 -14.18
N ASN A 240 48.30 25.13 -14.38
CA ASN A 240 48.80 24.09 -13.48
C ASN A 240 49.86 23.26 -14.19
N VAL A 241 51.10 23.32 -13.70
CA VAL A 241 52.28 22.62 -14.24
C VAL A 241 52.21 21.10 -13.99
N TYR A 242 51.36 20.65 -13.07
CA TYR A 242 50.90 19.28 -12.96
C TYR A 242 49.44 19.24 -13.41
N GLY A 243 49.15 18.61 -14.55
CA GLY A 243 47.79 18.51 -15.07
C GLY A 243 46.84 17.85 -14.07
N ASP A 244 45.58 18.28 -14.08
CA ASP A 244 44.55 17.79 -13.15
C ASP A 244 44.50 16.26 -13.14
N SER A 245 44.66 15.67 -11.95
CA SER A 245 44.61 14.22 -11.79
C SER A 245 43.20 13.71 -12.17
N ILE A 246 43.13 12.51 -12.74
CA ILE A 246 41.86 11.87 -13.11
C ILE A 246 40.89 11.82 -11.91
N LEU A 247 41.43 11.67 -10.70
CA LEU A 247 40.66 11.66 -9.46
C LEU A 247 40.07 13.04 -9.10
N ASP A 248 40.77 14.13 -9.41
CA ASP A 248 40.25 15.50 -9.17
C ASP A 248 39.14 15.84 -10.16
N LYS A 249 39.24 15.37 -11.41
CA LYS A 249 38.16 15.46 -12.40
C LYS A 249 36.93 14.65 -11.98
N ILE A 250 37.13 13.46 -11.43
CA ILE A 250 36.02 12.64 -10.89
C ILE A 250 35.39 13.32 -9.67
N ARG A 251 36.20 13.91 -8.79
CA ARG A 251 35.70 14.63 -7.61
C ARG A 251 34.92 15.88 -8.01
N ALA A 252 35.44 16.66 -8.96
CA ALA A 252 34.77 17.83 -9.54
C ALA A 252 33.47 17.45 -10.25
N ARG A 253 33.46 16.36 -11.02
CA ARG A 253 32.25 15.83 -11.67
C ARG A 253 31.21 15.37 -10.65
N ASN A 254 31.62 14.71 -9.58
CA ASN A 254 30.72 14.27 -8.52
C ASN A 254 30.15 15.44 -7.70
N ILE A 255 30.93 16.51 -7.51
CA ILE A 255 30.46 17.75 -6.86
C ILE A 255 29.47 18.46 -7.80
N ALA A 256 29.82 18.64 -9.07
CA ALA A 256 28.95 19.26 -10.07
C ALA A 256 27.62 18.50 -10.25
N ARG A 257 27.64 17.16 -10.25
CA ARG A 257 26.41 16.36 -10.29
C ARG A 257 25.55 16.57 -9.04
N ARG A 258 26.17 16.65 -7.86
CA ARG A 258 25.45 16.88 -6.60
C ARG A 258 24.83 18.28 -6.55
N GLU A 259 25.56 19.29 -7.01
CA GLU A 259 25.06 20.67 -7.12
C GLU A 259 23.96 20.80 -8.17
N ALA A 260 24.04 20.06 -9.29
CA ALA A 260 22.99 20.02 -10.30
C ALA A 260 21.71 19.33 -9.78
N GLU A 261 21.85 18.22 -9.05
CA GLU A 261 20.74 17.54 -8.39
C GLU A 261 20.09 18.42 -7.32
N GLU A 262 20.88 19.13 -6.50
CA GLU A 262 20.36 20.07 -5.50
C GLU A 262 19.63 21.26 -6.15
N LYS A 263 20.20 21.84 -7.22
CA LYS A 263 19.55 22.92 -7.98
C LYS A 263 18.27 22.48 -8.65
N ALA A 264 18.23 21.29 -9.23
CA ALA A 264 17.01 20.74 -9.84
C ALA A 264 15.92 20.48 -8.78
N LEU A 265 16.30 20.05 -7.58
CA LEU A 265 15.36 19.87 -6.47
C LEU A 265 14.83 21.20 -5.94
N GLU A 266 15.68 22.22 -5.88
CA GLU A 266 15.34 23.58 -5.44
C GLU A 266 14.46 24.29 -6.48
N GLU A 267 14.76 24.13 -7.76
CA GLU A 267 13.94 24.61 -8.87
C GLU A 267 12.58 23.91 -8.90
N LYS A 268 12.53 22.60 -8.65
CA LYS A 268 11.27 21.86 -8.54
C LYS A 268 10.44 22.30 -7.32
N ARG A 269 11.08 22.56 -6.17
CA ARG A 269 10.42 23.17 -5.00
C ARG A 269 9.89 24.56 -5.32
N LYS A 270 10.66 25.36 -6.06
CA LYS A 270 10.27 26.70 -6.47
C LYS A 270 9.12 26.67 -7.48
N GLN A 271 9.12 25.72 -8.42
CA GLN A 271 8.00 25.47 -9.34
C GLN A 271 6.75 24.97 -8.60
N GLU A 272 6.89 24.14 -7.56
CA GLU A 272 5.77 23.72 -6.70
C GLU A 272 5.23 24.90 -5.87
N GLU A 273 6.10 25.79 -5.38
CA GLU A 273 5.74 27.03 -4.68
C GLU A 273 5.10 28.06 -5.63
N GLU A 274 5.59 28.20 -6.86
CA GLU A 274 5.04 29.05 -7.91
C GLU A 274 3.71 28.49 -8.43
N ALA A 275 3.58 27.18 -8.57
CA ALA A 275 2.31 26.50 -8.88
C ALA A 275 1.28 26.62 -7.74
N ALA A 276 1.75 26.67 -6.48
CA ALA A 276 0.90 26.98 -5.33
C ALA A 276 0.50 28.47 -5.26
N GLN A 277 1.32 29.38 -5.80
CA GLN A 277 1.04 30.82 -5.91
C GLN A 277 0.19 31.19 -7.12
N GLN A 278 0.12 30.34 -8.16
CA GLN A 278 -0.78 30.55 -9.30
C GLN A 278 -2.25 30.37 -8.91
N ASN A 279 -2.81 31.54 -8.62
CA ASN A 279 -4.11 31.88 -8.09
C ASN A 279 -5.26 31.39 -9.02
N TRP A 280 -5.91 30.28 -8.65
CA TRP A 280 -7.25 29.96 -9.15
C TRP A 280 -8.26 30.83 -8.41
N GLY A 281 -8.78 31.85 -9.09
CA GLY A 281 -9.61 32.90 -8.50
C GLY A 281 -10.91 32.42 -7.83
N GLY A 282 -11.13 32.92 -6.61
CA GLY A 282 -12.44 33.46 -6.20
C GLY A 282 -13.17 32.82 -5.02
N LEU A 283 -12.69 32.99 -3.78
CA LEU A 283 -13.54 33.42 -2.64
C LEU A 283 -12.68 33.93 -1.46
N ALA A 284 -12.86 35.22 -1.14
CA ALA A 284 -12.37 35.97 0.02
C ALA A 284 -10.95 35.65 0.53
N THR A 285 -9.98 36.48 0.12
CA THR A 285 -8.69 36.61 0.76
C THR A 285 -8.88 37.14 2.18
N THR A 286 -8.55 36.33 3.19
CA THR A 286 -8.16 36.88 4.49
C THR A 286 -6.66 37.11 4.40
N GLU A 287 -6.24 38.35 4.57
CA GLU A 287 -4.83 38.76 4.61
C GLU A 287 -4.15 38.02 5.75
N ASP A 288 -3.32 37.03 5.42
CA ASP A 288 -2.15 36.56 6.18
C ASP A 288 -1.71 35.25 5.54
N GLY A 289 -0.46 35.18 5.09
CA GLY A 289 0.16 34.04 4.39
C GLY A 289 0.32 32.77 5.23
N ARG A 290 -0.72 32.36 5.97
CA ARG A 290 -0.84 31.06 6.60
C ARG A 290 -1.54 30.13 5.62
N THR A 291 -0.92 28.98 5.37
CA THR A 291 -1.54 27.82 4.73
C THR A 291 -2.97 27.68 5.24
N ARG A 292 -3.91 27.41 4.32
CA ARG A 292 -5.35 27.27 4.61
C ARG A 292 -5.57 26.10 5.57
N GLN A 293 -5.36 26.34 6.87
CA GLN A 293 -5.90 25.53 7.92
C GLN A 293 -7.39 25.62 7.72
N VAL A 294 -8.04 24.50 7.41
CA VAL A 294 -9.51 24.42 7.47
C VAL A 294 -9.88 25.02 8.81
N ALA A 295 -10.56 26.17 8.82
CA ALA A 295 -10.87 26.89 10.06
C ALA A 295 -11.60 25.90 10.97
N MET A 296 -10.91 25.46 12.02
CA MET A 296 -11.41 24.39 12.86
C MET A 296 -12.55 24.96 13.68
N SER A 297 -13.50 24.12 14.07
CA SER A 297 -14.56 24.62 14.95
C SER A 297 -13.91 25.18 16.23
N PRO A 298 -14.37 26.30 16.81
CA PRO A 298 -13.84 26.83 18.07
C PRO A 298 -13.79 25.77 19.19
N LYS A 299 -14.72 24.80 19.12
CA LYS A 299 -14.75 23.64 20.01
C LYS A 299 -13.58 22.68 19.75
N GLU A 300 -13.25 22.38 18.50
CA GLU A 300 -12.12 21.54 18.12
C GLU A 300 -10.79 22.18 18.51
N GLU A 301 -10.67 23.50 18.39
CA GLU A 301 -9.49 24.25 18.84
C GLU A 301 -9.33 24.16 20.35
N ALA A 302 -10.41 24.36 21.12
CA ALA A 302 -10.38 24.20 22.57
C ALA A 302 -9.98 22.78 23.01
N TYR A 303 -10.55 21.74 22.39
CA TYR A 303 -10.15 20.35 22.69
C TYR A 303 -8.72 20.05 22.29
N ARG A 304 -8.23 20.62 21.17
CA ARG A 304 -6.84 20.45 20.76
C ARG A 304 -5.90 21.16 21.73
N ALA A 305 -6.21 22.38 22.14
CA ALA A 305 -5.43 23.11 23.13
C ALA A 305 -5.36 22.34 24.45
N GLU A 306 -6.48 21.81 24.94
CA GLU A 306 -6.51 20.99 26.16
C GLU A 306 -5.74 19.66 26.01
N ALA A 307 -5.74 19.08 24.82
CA ALA A 307 -5.07 17.81 24.53
C ALA A 307 -3.58 17.96 24.17
N THR A 308 -3.08 19.20 24.01
CA THR A 308 -1.68 19.52 23.68
C THR A 308 -0.97 19.94 24.97
N SER A 309 0.26 19.45 25.19
CA SER A 309 1.05 19.89 26.34
C SER A 309 1.49 21.34 26.19
N GLU A 310 1.50 22.09 27.29
CA GLU A 310 1.97 23.50 27.35
C GLU A 310 3.51 23.65 27.21
N LEU A 311 4.23 22.57 26.90
CA LEU A 311 5.68 22.57 26.77
C LEU A 311 6.10 23.05 25.37
N GLU A 312 6.73 24.21 25.29
CA GLU A 312 7.28 24.77 24.05
C GLU A 312 8.64 24.15 23.67
N ALA A 313 9.41 23.72 24.68
CA ALA A 313 10.66 22.98 24.49
C ALA A 313 10.69 21.72 25.37
N PRO A 314 11.35 20.64 24.90
CA PRO A 314 11.64 19.47 25.72
C PRO A 314 12.36 19.88 27.03
N PRO A 315 11.91 19.42 28.20
CA PRO A 315 12.60 19.71 29.45
C PRO A 315 14.00 19.10 29.43
N GLU A 316 14.99 19.85 29.92
CA GLU A 316 16.39 19.41 30.03
C GLU A 316 16.52 18.32 31.10
N THR A 317 16.22 17.09 30.71
CA THR A 317 16.32 15.92 31.57
C THR A 317 17.50 15.06 31.14
N PRO A 318 18.28 14.49 32.08
CA PRO A 318 19.38 13.62 31.72
C PRO A 318 18.82 12.33 31.08
N ARG A 319 19.48 11.86 30.02
CA ARG A 319 19.04 10.72 29.18
C ARG A 319 18.63 9.47 29.98
N TRP A 320 19.36 9.16 31.06
CA TRP A 320 19.05 8.00 31.89
C TRP A 320 17.69 8.12 32.58
N ARG A 321 17.23 9.33 32.95
CA ARG A 321 15.89 9.53 33.54
C ARG A 321 14.76 9.31 32.53
N LEU A 322 15.03 9.56 31.25
CA LEU A 322 14.08 9.31 30.16
C LEU A 322 14.02 7.81 29.80
N LEU A 323 15.18 7.16 29.72
CA LEU A 323 15.29 5.79 29.23
C LEU A 323 14.97 4.76 30.33
N LEU A 324 15.54 4.94 31.53
CA LEU A 324 15.53 3.92 32.59
C LEU A 324 14.13 3.43 32.98
N PRO A 325 13.11 4.29 33.19
CA PRO A 325 11.79 3.82 33.61
C PRO A 325 11.15 2.87 32.58
N THR A 326 11.22 3.23 31.29
CA THR A 326 10.67 2.41 30.21
C THR A 326 11.49 1.13 30.02
N THR A 327 12.82 1.22 30.14
CA THR A 327 13.70 0.04 30.07
C THR A 327 13.38 -0.96 31.16
N ILE A 328 13.29 -0.53 32.42
CA ILE A 328 12.94 -1.41 33.54
C ILE A 328 11.56 -2.03 33.33
N PHE A 329 10.59 -1.22 32.89
CA PHE A 329 9.24 -1.70 32.64
C PHE A 329 9.19 -2.78 31.56
N VAL A 330 9.81 -2.56 30.39
CA VAL A 330 9.83 -3.55 29.30
C VAL A 330 10.66 -4.78 29.69
N ALA A 331 11.80 -4.59 30.35
CA ALA A 331 12.65 -5.68 30.84
C ALA A 331 11.95 -6.55 31.90
N ALA A 332 11.01 -5.99 32.68
CA ALA A 332 10.17 -6.76 33.59
C ALA A 332 8.96 -7.38 32.86
N LEU A 333 8.33 -6.64 31.95
CA LEU A 333 7.12 -7.05 31.24
C LEU A 333 7.36 -8.27 30.35
N VAL A 334 8.43 -8.27 29.54
CA VAL A 334 8.67 -9.35 28.56
C VAL A 334 8.86 -10.72 29.25
N PRO A 335 9.73 -10.88 30.26
CA PRO A 335 9.82 -12.12 31.03
C PRO A 335 8.54 -12.46 31.79
N LEU A 336 7.84 -11.47 32.34
CA LEU A 336 6.57 -11.69 33.04
C LEU A 336 5.50 -12.26 32.09
N LEU A 337 5.38 -11.73 30.87
CA LEU A 337 4.47 -12.25 29.85
C LEU A 337 4.85 -13.67 29.45
N TRP A 338 6.14 -13.97 29.28
CA TRP A 338 6.61 -15.31 28.97
C TRP A 338 6.33 -16.31 30.10
N TRP A 339 6.55 -15.91 31.35
CA TRP A 339 6.24 -16.72 32.52
C TRP A 339 4.73 -16.95 32.65
N ALA A 340 3.93 -15.89 32.52
CA ALA A 340 2.47 -15.97 32.59
C ALA A 340 1.88 -16.83 31.46
N SER A 341 2.54 -16.90 30.30
CA SER A 341 2.09 -17.76 29.20
C SER A 341 2.11 -19.25 29.56
N GLY A 342 3.03 -19.68 30.44
CA GLY A 342 3.10 -21.06 30.93
C GLY A 342 2.04 -21.41 31.98
N LEU A 343 1.41 -20.40 32.60
CA LEU A 343 0.32 -20.59 33.57
C LEU A 343 -1.06 -20.66 32.91
N TYR A 344 -1.14 -20.26 31.64
CA TYR A 344 -2.40 -20.15 30.93
C TYR A 344 -2.85 -21.51 30.40
N SER A 345 -4.10 -21.87 30.72
CA SER A 345 -4.81 -23.00 30.11
C SER A 345 -6.02 -22.49 29.32
N ALA A 346 -6.26 -23.09 28.16
CA ALA A 346 -7.38 -22.72 27.31
C ALA A 346 -8.73 -23.06 27.96
N PRO A 347 -9.71 -22.13 27.99
CA PRO A 347 -11.04 -22.46 28.47
C PRO A 347 -11.70 -23.47 27.51
N ALA A 348 -12.34 -24.47 28.12
CA ALA A 348 -13.20 -25.43 27.41
C ALA A 348 -14.31 -24.70 26.65
N GLU A 349 -14.80 -25.31 25.57
CA GLU A 349 -15.72 -24.67 24.60
C GLU A 349 -17.02 -24.17 25.24
N ASP A 350 -17.53 -24.92 26.21
CA ASP A 350 -18.72 -24.63 27.01
C ASP A 350 -18.59 -23.37 27.89
N ARG A 351 -17.36 -22.95 28.20
CA ARG A 351 -17.06 -21.77 29.03
C ARG A 351 -16.64 -20.55 28.22
N ARG A 352 -16.65 -20.62 26.89
CA ARG A 352 -16.29 -19.50 26.01
C ARG A 352 -17.47 -18.55 25.86
N LEU A 353 -17.20 -17.23 25.88
CA LEU A 353 -18.22 -16.20 25.61
C LEU A 353 -18.81 -16.33 24.19
N VAL A 354 -18.00 -16.79 23.24
CA VAL A 354 -18.36 -16.97 21.83
C VAL A 354 -18.03 -18.40 21.40
N PRO A 355 -18.88 -19.39 21.73
CA PRO A 355 -18.56 -20.80 21.52
C PRO A 355 -18.48 -21.22 20.04
N TRP A 356 -19.09 -20.46 19.12
CA TRP A 356 -19.03 -20.72 17.67
C TRP A 356 -17.70 -20.30 17.01
N LEU A 357 -16.79 -19.70 17.77
CA LEU A 357 -15.54 -19.16 17.26
C LEU A 357 -14.36 -19.99 17.78
N THR A 358 -13.44 -20.36 16.89
CA THR A 358 -12.21 -21.04 17.32
C THR A 358 -11.38 -20.12 18.22
N GLN A 359 -10.56 -20.68 19.10
CA GLN A 359 -9.70 -19.88 19.98
C GLN A 359 -8.73 -19.00 19.18
N LYS A 360 -8.28 -19.48 18.02
CA LYS A 360 -7.43 -18.76 17.08
C LYS A 360 -8.16 -17.53 16.53
N ASP A 361 -9.33 -17.73 15.95
CA ASP A 361 -10.16 -16.66 15.39
C ASP A 361 -10.56 -15.64 16.46
N ALA A 362 -10.92 -16.10 17.66
CA ALA A 362 -11.24 -15.22 18.79
C ALA A 362 -10.07 -14.31 19.17
N THR A 363 -8.84 -14.79 19.07
CA THR A 363 -7.64 -14.01 19.38
C THR A 363 -7.39 -12.96 18.31
N ILE A 364 -7.42 -13.36 17.03
CA ILE A 364 -7.20 -12.45 15.90
C ILE A 364 -8.29 -11.39 15.84
N TYR A 365 -9.57 -11.78 15.84
CA TYR A 365 -10.68 -10.83 15.81
C TYR A 365 -10.74 -9.94 17.06
N GLY A 366 -10.33 -10.46 18.22
CA GLY A 366 -10.17 -9.67 19.44
C GLY A 366 -9.14 -8.54 19.26
N LEU A 367 -7.97 -8.85 18.72
CA LEU A 367 -6.94 -7.84 18.45
C LEU A 367 -7.38 -6.83 17.39
N LEU A 368 -8.03 -7.28 16.32
CA LEU A 368 -8.60 -6.41 15.29
C LEU A 368 -9.64 -5.45 15.90
N LEU A 369 -10.54 -5.97 16.72
CA LEU A 369 -11.60 -5.18 17.35
C LEU A 369 -11.03 -4.15 18.33
N VAL A 370 -10.03 -4.52 19.14
CA VAL A 370 -9.38 -3.57 20.07
C VAL A 370 -8.71 -2.43 19.32
N ASN A 371 -7.93 -2.74 18.27
CA ASN A 371 -7.29 -1.69 17.45
C ASN A 371 -8.33 -0.81 16.75
N LEU A 372 -9.40 -1.40 16.21
CA LEU A 372 -10.51 -0.65 15.61
C LEU A 372 -11.21 0.25 16.63
N ALA A 373 -11.45 -0.25 17.85
CA ALA A 373 -12.09 0.51 18.93
C ALA A 373 -11.24 1.72 19.33
N VAL A 374 -9.91 1.54 19.51
CA VAL A 374 -8.98 2.65 19.80
C VAL A 374 -8.93 3.64 18.63
N PHE A 375 -8.92 3.16 17.39
CA PHE A 375 -9.00 4.01 16.19
C PHE A 375 -10.29 4.84 16.13
N VAL A 376 -11.44 4.25 16.48
CA VAL A 376 -12.72 5.00 16.59
C VAL A 376 -12.68 5.97 17.75
N ALA A 377 -12.04 5.63 18.87
CA ALA A 377 -11.85 6.54 20.01
C ALA A 377 -11.04 7.78 19.60
N TRP A 378 -10.04 7.64 18.73
CA TRP A 378 -9.31 8.79 18.15
C TRP A 378 -10.21 9.75 17.35
N ARG A 379 -11.39 9.32 16.89
CA ARG A 379 -12.38 10.18 16.22
C ARG A 379 -13.32 10.90 17.18
N ARG A 380 -13.19 10.67 18.49
CA ARG A 380 -13.98 11.33 19.53
C ARG A 380 -13.10 12.37 20.23
N MET A 381 -13.39 13.66 20.01
CA MET A 381 -12.64 14.78 20.62
C MET A 381 -12.47 14.67 22.14
N GLY A 382 -13.52 14.24 22.85
CA GLY A 382 -13.47 14.07 24.31
C GLY A 382 -12.48 13.01 24.80
N ALA A 383 -12.03 12.10 23.93
CA ALA A 383 -11.04 11.08 24.26
C ALA A 383 -9.59 11.54 24.00
N TRP A 384 -9.37 12.64 23.28
CA TRP A 384 -8.02 13.05 22.83
C TRP A 384 -7.05 13.29 23.99
N LYS A 385 -7.49 13.96 25.07
CA LYS A 385 -6.66 14.16 26.26
C LYS A 385 -6.18 12.84 26.87
N PHE A 386 -7.08 11.86 26.96
CA PHE A 386 -6.75 10.54 27.47
C PHE A 386 -5.83 9.77 26.52
N LEU A 387 -6.13 9.78 25.23
CA LEU A 387 -5.38 9.04 24.22
C LEU A 387 -3.99 9.63 23.96
N ASN A 388 -3.84 10.95 23.91
CA ASN A 388 -2.52 11.60 23.83
C ASN A 388 -1.66 11.29 25.06
N LYS A 389 -2.29 11.16 26.24
CA LYS A 389 -1.58 10.86 27.47
C LYS A 389 -1.13 9.40 27.57
N HIS A 390 -1.97 8.45 27.11
CA HIS A 390 -1.79 7.03 27.38
C HIS A 390 -1.60 6.15 26.15
N ALA A 391 -2.17 6.50 25.00
CA ALA A 391 -2.19 5.68 23.77
C ALA A 391 -1.16 6.15 22.72
N ILE A 392 -0.15 6.91 23.13
CA ILE A 392 0.98 7.32 22.30
C ILE A 392 2.28 7.02 23.06
N MET A 393 3.30 6.56 22.33
CA MET A 393 4.66 6.51 22.84
C MET A 393 5.33 7.86 22.57
N ASP A 394 5.26 8.76 23.54
CA ASP A 394 5.93 10.05 23.51
C ASP A 394 7.44 9.84 23.73
N MET A 395 8.29 10.27 22.78
CA MET A 395 9.75 10.13 22.94
C MET A 395 10.38 11.32 23.68
N VAL A 396 9.62 12.38 23.92
CA VAL A 396 10.04 13.57 24.70
C VAL A 396 9.86 13.30 26.19
N MET A 397 8.67 12.86 26.58
CA MET A 397 8.31 12.54 27.97
C MET A 397 7.76 11.10 28.04
N PRO A 398 8.63 10.09 27.86
CA PRO A 398 8.23 8.71 27.75
C PRO A 398 7.54 8.23 29.02
N ARG A 399 6.35 7.66 28.82
CA ARG A 399 5.63 6.93 29.86
C ARG A 399 5.83 5.45 29.63
N PRO A 400 6.22 4.66 30.64
CA PRO A 400 6.43 3.22 30.47
C PRO A 400 5.21 2.48 29.89
N THR A 401 4.00 2.86 30.32
CA THR A 401 2.75 2.27 29.80
C THR A 401 2.50 2.56 28.32
N GLY A 402 3.09 3.65 27.79
CA GLY A 402 3.00 4.02 26.38
C GLY A 402 3.63 2.96 25.47
N ALA A 403 4.68 2.25 25.93
CA ALA A 403 5.31 1.19 25.16
C ALA A 403 4.36 0.02 24.84
N VAL A 404 3.28 -0.15 25.62
CA VAL A 404 2.26 -1.19 25.37
C VAL A 404 1.02 -0.59 24.72
N ALA A 405 0.49 0.50 25.28
CA ALA A 405 -0.76 1.07 24.79
C ALA A 405 -0.64 1.64 23.36
N ALA A 406 0.54 2.14 22.97
CA ALA A 406 0.79 2.63 21.62
C ALA A 406 0.74 1.52 20.55
N ILE A 407 0.90 0.24 20.93
CA ILE A 407 0.78 -0.90 20.01
C ILE A 407 -0.63 -0.94 19.40
N PHE A 408 -1.64 -0.58 20.18
CA PHE A 408 -3.05 -0.66 19.79
C PHE A 408 -3.60 0.63 19.16
N SER A 409 -2.73 1.59 18.85
CA SER A 409 -3.11 2.96 18.51
C SER A 409 -2.73 3.32 17.08
N HIS A 410 -3.70 3.81 16.30
CA HIS A 410 -3.51 4.25 14.93
C HIS A 410 -4.24 5.58 14.70
N GLN A 411 -3.61 6.52 14.00
CA GLN A 411 -4.25 7.78 13.60
C GLN A 411 -4.71 7.75 12.12
N ALA A 412 -3.90 7.18 11.23
CA ALA A 412 -4.21 7.05 9.81
C ALA A 412 -4.94 5.73 9.51
N ALA A 413 -6.03 5.81 8.72
CA ALA A 413 -6.81 4.64 8.33
C ALA A 413 -6.01 3.64 7.49
N SER A 414 -5.16 4.14 6.58
CA SER A 414 -4.27 3.30 5.77
C SER A 414 -3.33 2.47 6.65
N HIS A 415 -2.73 3.10 7.67
CA HIS A 415 -1.83 2.42 8.59
C HIS A 415 -2.53 1.35 9.43
N LEU A 416 -3.77 1.59 9.86
CA LEU A 416 -4.59 0.58 10.54
C LEU A 416 -4.88 -0.59 9.59
N VAL A 417 -5.37 -0.32 8.39
CA VAL A 417 -5.75 -1.37 7.41
C VAL A 417 -4.55 -2.22 7.05
N GLU A 418 -3.37 -1.63 6.81
CA GLU A 418 -2.13 -2.38 6.52
C GLU A 418 -1.78 -3.36 7.66
N ASN A 419 -1.74 -2.89 8.90
CA ASN A 419 -1.42 -3.75 10.04
C ASN A 419 -2.47 -4.84 10.27
N MET A 420 -3.76 -4.47 10.24
CA MET A 420 -4.84 -5.41 10.52
C MET A 420 -5.00 -6.44 9.40
N PHE A 421 -4.79 -6.06 8.15
CA PHE A 421 -4.83 -6.98 7.02
C PHE A 421 -3.73 -8.04 7.11
N VAL A 422 -2.50 -7.62 7.40
CA VAL A 422 -1.37 -8.54 7.56
C VAL A 422 -1.57 -9.44 8.79
N LEU A 423 -2.04 -8.89 9.91
CA LEU A 423 -2.34 -9.65 11.12
C LEU A 423 -3.46 -10.68 10.89
N TRP A 424 -4.50 -10.31 10.13
CA TRP A 424 -5.58 -11.24 9.77
C TRP A 424 -5.10 -12.37 8.84
N LEU A 425 -4.29 -12.03 7.83
CA LEU A 425 -3.81 -12.99 6.82
C LEU A 425 -2.77 -13.95 7.39
N LEU A 426 -1.76 -13.44 8.10
CA LEU A 426 -0.58 -14.20 8.53
C LEU A 426 -0.51 -14.40 10.04
N GLY A 427 -1.12 -13.51 10.82
CA GLY A 427 -1.07 -13.59 12.28
C GLY A 427 -1.75 -14.84 12.84
N GLY A 428 -2.71 -15.43 12.13
CA GLY A 428 -3.31 -16.69 12.54
C GLY A 428 -2.37 -17.89 12.46
N LEU A 429 -1.33 -17.86 11.63
CA LEU A 429 -0.45 -19.02 11.38
C LEU A 429 0.30 -19.44 12.66
N LEU A 430 0.80 -18.47 13.43
CA LEU A 430 1.49 -18.75 14.69
C LEU A 430 0.60 -19.43 15.73
N LEU A 431 -0.73 -19.26 15.67
CA LEU A 431 -1.67 -19.87 16.64
C LEU A 431 -1.92 -21.36 16.41
N ASP A 432 -1.47 -21.92 15.28
CA ASP A 432 -1.46 -23.37 15.06
C ASP A 432 -0.30 -24.03 15.82
N ASP A 433 0.74 -23.26 16.13
CA ASP A 433 1.96 -23.70 16.80
C ASP A 433 2.04 -23.24 18.26
N ALA A 434 1.67 -22.00 18.52
CA ALA A 434 1.78 -21.38 19.82
C ALA A 434 0.42 -21.35 20.51
N SER A 435 0.42 -21.51 21.82
CA SER A 435 -0.76 -21.23 22.62
C SER A 435 -1.18 -19.76 22.49
N ARG A 436 -2.46 -19.47 22.72
CA ARG A 436 -2.98 -18.09 22.72
C ARG A 436 -2.16 -17.16 23.64
N ALA A 437 -1.69 -17.64 24.78
CA ALA A 437 -0.93 -16.80 25.70
C ALA A 437 0.51 -16.57 25.23
N GLU A 438 1.16 -17.57 24.62
CA GLU A 438 2.46 -17.39 23.97
C GLU A 438 2.35 -16.39 22.82
N TYR A 439 1.31 -16.52 22.00
CA TYR A 439 1.00 -15.58 20.92
C TYR A 439 0.89 -14.13 21.42
N LEU A 440 0.10 -13.90 22.49
CA LEU A 440 -0.05 -12.58 23.08
C LEU A 440 1.25 -12.06 23.71
N ALA A 441 2.07 -12.95 24.29
CA ALA A 441 3.39 -12.61 24.81
C ALA A 441 4.33 -12.17 23.68
N VAL A 442 4.33 -12.87 22.55
CA VAL A 442 5.09 -12.46 21.35
C VAL A 442 4.60 -11.12 20.83
N PHE A 443 3.28 -10.96 20.64
CA PHE A 443 2.68 -9.74 20.10
C PHE A 443 3.01 -8.51 20.97
N VAL A 444 2.69 -8.57 22.27
CA VAL A 444 2.92 -7.44 23.18
C VAL A 444 4.42 -7.25 23.44
N GLY A 445 5.19 -8.33 23.58
CA GLY A 445 6.62 -8.28 23.85
C GLY A 445 7.41 -7.66 22.69
N SER A 446 7.19 -8.12 21.45
CA SER A 446 7.81 -7.53 20.26
C SER A 446 7.39 -6.08 20.04
N GLY A 447 6.13 -5.74 20.31
CA GLY A 447 5.65 -4.36 20.24
C GLY A 447 6.37 -3.44 21.24
N ALA A 448 6.41 -3.85 22.51
CA ALA A 448 7.02 -3.08 23.60
C ALA A 448 8.54 -2.94 23.44
N ALA A 449 9.23 -4.01 23.06
CA ALA A 449 10.66 -3.98 22.75
C ALA A 449 10.96 -3.08 21.53
N GLY A 450 10.11 -3.12 20.50
CA GLY A 450 10.20 -2.23 19.34
C GLY A 450 10.09 -0.75 19.74
N PHE A 451 9.09 -0.37 20.53
CA PHE A 451 8.96 1.01 21.02
C PHE A 451 10.09 1.45 21.93
N LEU A 452 10.63 0.54 22.76
CA LEU A 452 11.82 0.82 23.55
C LEU A 452 13.00 1.16 22.63
N ALA A 453 13.21 0.40 21.55
CA ALA A 453 14.29 0.65 20.61
C ALA A 453 14.12 2.01 19.89
N SER A 454 12.90 2.36 19.49
CA SER A 454 12.56 3.70 18.98
C SER A 454 12.92 4.80 19.96
N LEU A 455 12.62 4.61 21.25
CA LEU A 455 12.93 5.56 22.29
C LEU A 455 14.44 5.76 22.43
N TYR A 456 15.21 4.68 22.47
CA TYR A 456 16.67 4.76 22.49
C TYR A 456 17.20 5.52 21.26
N LYS A 457 16.72 5.19 20.06
CA LYS A 457 17.08 5.91 18.83
C LYS A 457 16.82 7.41 18.98
N CYS A 458 15.59 7.80 19.31
CA CYS A 458 15.17 9.21 19.35
C CYS A 458 15.94 10.01 20.41
N VAL A 459 16.16 9.44 21.60
CA VAL A 459 16.91 10.09 22.68
C VAL A 459 18.40 10.23 22.35
N LEU A 460 18.98 9.25 21.64
CA LEU A 460 20.40 9.26 21.27
C LEU A 460 20.67 10.19 20.08
N THR A 461 19.80 10.20 19.07
CA THR A 461 19.94 11.05 17.87
C THR A 461 19.40 12.46 18.05
N ARG A 462 18.77 12.77 19.20
CA ARG A 462 18.07 14.03 19.49
C ARG A 462 16.94 14.35 18.48
N HIS A 463 16.41 13.33 17.81
CA HIS A 463 15.26 13.46 16.92
C HIS A 463 14.00 13.10 17.70
N LEU A 464 13.39 14.10 18.32
CA LEU A 464 12.23 13.93 19.17
C LEU A 464 10.94 13.85 18.35
N THR A 465 10.28 12.71 18.41
CA THR A 465 9.01 12.43 17.72
C THR A 465 8.10 11.61 18.65
N TYR A 466 6.97 11.14 18.15
CA TYR A 466 6.10 10.21 18.85
C TYR A 466 5.84 8.97 17.98
N GLY A 467 5.57 7.84 18.63
CA GLY A 467 5.34 6.55 17.97
C GLY A 467 3.96 5.98 18.30
N LEU A 468 3.30 5.40 17.30
CA LEU A 468 2.06 4.65 17.43
C LEU A 468 1.91 3.62 16.30
N GLY A 469 1.34 2.46 16.63
CA GLY A 469 1.02 1.41 15.68
C GLY A 469 1.50 0.02 16.10
N ALA A 470 0.89 -0.99 15.49
CA ALA A 470 1.12 -2.41 15.78
C ALA A 470 2.24 -3.06 14.95
N SER A 471 2.95 -2.33 14.10
CA SER A 471 3.82 -2.92 13.06
C SER A 471 4.96 -3.76 13.64
N SER A 472 5.63 -3.29 14.69
CA SER A 472 6.68 -4.06 15.40
C SER A 472 6.15 -5.36 16.00
N ALA A 473 4.93 -5.34 16.56
CA ALA A 473 4.24 -6.51 17.09
C ALA A 473 3.86 -7.51 15.97
N VAL A 474 3.32 -7.01 14.87
CA VAL A 474 2.93 -7.81 13.69
C VAL A 474 4.15 -8.49 13.06
N PHE A 475 5.24 -7.75 12.83
CA PHE A 475 6.48 -8.35 12.32
C PHE A 475 7.09 -9.35 13.29
N GLY A 476 7.00 -9.10 14.60
CA GLY A 476 7.42 -10.05 15.62
C GLY A 476 6.66 -11.39 15.53
N VAL A 477 5.34 -11.35 15.43
CA VAL A 477 4.50 -12.56 15.27
C VAL A 477 4.83 -13.31 13.99
N ILE A 478 4.96 -12.61 12.87
CA ILE A 478 5.22 -13.23 11.56
C ILE A 478 6.61 -13.88 11.52
N CYS A 479 7.63 -13.17 12.00
CA CYS A 479 8.98 -13.71 12.05
C CYS A 479 9.14 -14.81 13.10
N CYS A 480 8.34 -14.80 14.18
CA CYS A 480 8.27 -15.91 15.11
C CYS A 480 7.79 -17.19 14.40
N TYR A 481 6.70 -17.11 13.64
CA TYR A 481 6.18 -18.23 12.84
C TYR A 481 7.22 -18.73 11.81
N PHE A 482 7.75 -17.85 10.98
CA PHE A 482 8.73 -18.26 9.96
C PHE A 482 10.05 -18.77 10.56
N TRP A 483 10.37 -18.44 11.82
CA TRP A 483 11.51 -19.02 12.50
C TRP A 483 11.26 -20.46 12.97
N LEU A 484 10.05 -20.74 13.46
CA LEU A 484 9.63 -22.11 13.80
C LEU A 484 9.66 -23.00 12.54
N HIS A 485 9.28 -22.46 11.39
CA HIS A 485 9.29 -23.13 10.09
C HIS A 485 10.47 -22.72 9.19
N ARG A 486 11.63 -22.40 9.79
CA ARG A 486 12.76 -21.77 9.08
C ARG A 486 13.31 -22.56 7.89
N PHE A 487 13.18 -23.89 7.91
CA PHE A 487 13.66 -24.78 6.85
C PHE A 487 12.55 -25.28 5.92
N GLU A 488 11.30 -24.92 6.17
CA GLU A 488 10.17 -25.34 5.35
C GLU A 488 10.01 -24.41 4.14
N GLY A 489 9.71 -25.00 2.98
CA GLY A 489 9.51 -24.27 1.74
C GLY A 489 8.06 -23.81 1.60
N PHE A 490 7.83 -22.50 1.67
CA PHE A 490 6.52 -21.90 1.49
C PHE A 490 6.26 -21.58 0.02
N LYS A 491 5.18 -22.14 -0.53
CA LYS A 491 4.70 -21.80 -1.88
C LYS A 491 3.75 -20.63 -1.80
N ILE A 492 3.96 -19.64 -2.66
CA ILE A 492 3.06 -18.49 -2.78
C ILE A 492 2.25 -18.71 -4.03
N LEU A 493 0.92 -18.91 -3.90
CA LEU A 493 0.01 -19.15 -5.02
C LEU A 493 0.38 -20.41 -5.86
N ASP A 494 0.79 -21.49 -5.21
CA ASP A 494 1.28 -22.72 -5.85
C ASP A 494 2.52 -22.56 -6.76
N LEU A 495 3.21 -21.41 -6.67
CA LEU A 495 4.52 -21.22 -7.25
C LEU A 495 5.60 -21.40 -6.18
N PRO A 496 6.72 -22.12 -6.46
CA PRO A 496 7.08 -22.84 -7.68
C PRO A 496 6.41 -24.24 -7.82
N PRO A 497 6.30 -24.78 -9.06
CA PRO A 497 5.70 -26.10 -9.31
C PRO A 497 6.56 -27.22 -8.70
N ASP A 498 5.91 -28.31 -8.29
CA ASP A 498 6.61 -29.51 -7.81
C ASP A 498 7.60 -30.02 -8.87
N PRO A 499 8.84 -30.43 -8.50
CA PRO A 499 9.35 -30.73 -7.16
C PRO A 499 10.11 -29.58 -6.47
N ALA A 500 10.02 -28.34 -6.96
CA ALA A 500 10.77 -27.23 -6.40
C ALA A 500 10.22 -26.84 -5.01
N ASN A 501 11.11 -26.79 -4.03
CA ASN A 501 10.77 -26.28 -2.70
C ASN A 501 10.52 -24.77 -2.80
N GLY A 502 9.43 -24.29 -2.20
CA GLY A 502 9.11 -22.87 -2.13
C GLY A 502 10.14 -22.04 -1.35
N MET A 503 9.86 -20.75 -1.18
CA MET A 503 10.76 -19.87 -0.42
C MET A 503 10.87 -20.37 1.03
N GLN A 504 12.09 -20.65 1.47
CA GLN A 504 12.31 -21.09 2.84
C GLN A 504 11.89 -20.01 3.84
N GLY A 505 11.45 -20.40 5.04
CA GLY A 505 11.12 -19.45 6.12
C GLY A 505 12.23 -18.43 6.39
N LEU A 506 13.51 -18.84 6.35
CA LEU A 506 14.66 -17.93 6.43
C LEU A 506 14.72 -16.92 5.28
N GLY A 507 14.37 -17.34 4.06
CA GLY A 507 14.30 -16.46 2.90
C GLY A 507 13.22 -15.39 3.07
N ILE A 508 12.06 -15.76 3.63
CA ILE A 508 10.98 -14.82 3.94
C ILE A 508 11.40 -13.84 5.03
N ILE A 509 12.04 -14.30 6.11
CA ILE A 509 12.59 -13.42 7.15
C ILE A 509 13.63 -12.47 6.54
N GLY A 510 14.54 -12.98 5.72
CA GLY A 510 15.54 -12.18 5.01
C GLY A 510 14.91 -11.10 4.13
N LEU A 511 13.84 -11.43 3.41
CA LEU A 511 13.05 -10.47 2.62
C LEU A 511 12.40 -9.41 3.51
N ILE A 512 11.75 -9.80 4.62
CA ILE A 512 11.12 -8.88 5.57
C ILE A 512 12.16 -7.92 6.15
N VAL A 513 13.30 -8.43 6.60
CA VAL A 513 14.40 -7.63 7.14
C VAL A 513 14.95 -6.69 6.07
N GLY A 514 15.21 -7.20 4.86
CA GLY A 514 15.71 -6.41 3.73
C GLY A 514 14.78 -5.25 3.36
N LEU A 515 13.47 -5.51 3.23
CA LEU A 515 12.47 -4.47 2.94
C LEU A 515 12.38 -3.41 4.04
N ASN A 516 12.52 -3.81 5.31
CA ASN A 516 12.52 -2.88 6.45
C ASN A 516 13.83 -2.07 6.57
N LEU A 517 14.92 -2.51 5.93
CA LEU A 517 16.20 -1.80 5.88
C LEU A 517 16.30 -0.81 4.71
N ILE A 518 15.49 -0.95 3.64
CA ILE A 518 15.49 0.00 2.51
C ILE A 518 15.38 1.47 2.96
N PRO A 519 14.49 1.84 3.90
CA PRO A 519 14.41 3.21 4.39
C PRO A 519 15.71 3.68 5.05
N ALA A 520 16.51 2.79 5.66
CA ALA A 520 17.78 3.17 6.28
C ALA A 520 18.84 3.58 5.24
N PHE A 521 18.76 3.04 4.01
CA PHE A 521 19.72 3.31 2.93
C PHE A 521 19.27 4.40 1.96
N ARG A 522 17.97 4.65 1.85
CA ARG A 522 17.40 5.73 1.02
C ARG A 522 16.72 6.72 1.95
N GLN A 523 17.24 7.94 2.06
CA GLN A 523 16.67 9.03 2.88
C GLN A 523 15.33 9.53 2.30
N LEU A 524 14.34 8.65 2.20
CA LEU A 524 13.04 8.94 1.64
C LEU A 524 12.19 9.70 2.66
N PRO A 525 11.50 10.79 2.26
CA PRO A 525 10.57 11.50 3.13
C PRO A 525 9.43 10.57 3.57
N GLY A 526 9.05 10.62 4.86
CA GLY A 526 8.01 9.74 5.45
C GLY A 526 8.50 8.39 5.99
N GLN A 527 9.77 8.30 6.36
CA GLN A 527 10.44 7.08 6.83
C GLN A 527 9.66 6.38 7.97
N LYS A 528 9.17 5.16 7.72
CA LYS A 528 8.63 4.28 8.77
C LYS A 528 9.76 3.91 9.74
N ASP A 529 9.47 3.79 11.03
CA ASP A 529 10.50 3.56 12.05
C ASP A 529 11.12 2.15 11.97
N TRP A 530 12.18 2.06 11.17
CA TRP A 530 12.88 0.80 10.86
C TRP A 530 13.50 0.12 12.09
N ILE A 531 13.96 0.89 13.09
CA ILE A 531 14.58 0.30 14.30
C ILE A 531 13.55 -0.48 15.11
N SER A 532 12.34 0.09 15.26
CA SER A 532 11.25 -0.60 15.95
C SER A 532 10.89 -1.92 15.30
N HIS A 533 10.91 -1.97 13.96
CA HIS A 533 10.58 -3.16 13.19
C HIS A 533 11.68 -4.21 13.36
N LEU A 534 12.96 -3.84 13.25
CA LEU A 534 14.08 -4.77 13.42
C LEU A 534 14.11 -5.38 14.81
N VAL A 535 13.91 -4.58 15.86
CA VAL A 535 13.88 -5.10 17.23
C VAL A 535 12.62 -5.95 17.47
N GLY A 536 11.47 -5.58 16.89
CA GLY A 536 10.27 -6.43 16.91
C GLY A 536 10.50 -7.80 16.28
N ILE A 537 11.17 -7.85 15.11
CA ILE A 537 11.58 -9.07 14.40
C ILE A 537 12.52 -9.90 15.28
N ALA A 538 13.59 -9.30 15.79
CA ALA A 538 14.57 -9.98 16.64
C ALA A 538 13.94 -10.56 17.91
N THR A 539 13.03 -9.80 18.52
CA THR A 539 12.27 -10.25 19.72
C THR A 539 11.36 -11.43 19.37
N GLY A 540 10.69 -11.39 18.21
CA GLY A 540 9.84 -12.49 17.73
C GLY A 540 10.63 -13.79 17.48
N ILE A 541 11.82 -13.67 16.89
CA ILE A 541 12.77 -14.79 16.72
C ILE A 541 13.20 -15.34 18.08
N GLY A 542 13.53 -14.46 19.04
CA GLY A 542 13.87 -14.89 20.41
C GLY A 542 12.72 -15.61 21.11
N PHE A 543 11.47 -15.21 20.91
CA PHE A 543 10.32 -15.96 21.40
C PHE A 543 10.17 -17.32 20.72
N ALA A 544 10.46 -17.42 19.42
CA ALA A 544 10.40 -18.70 18.72
C ALA A 544 11.38 -19.71 19.32
N THR A 545 12.61 -19.30 19.68
CA THR A 545 13.56 -20.19 20.35
C THR A 545 13.07 -20.63 21.72
N LEU A 546 12.44 -19.73 22.49
CA LEU A 546 11.85 -20.06 23.79
C LEU A 546 10.66 -21.06 23.66
N ILE A 547 9.85 -20.95 22.61
CA ILE A 547 8.78 -21.90 22.30
C ILE A 547 9.36 -23.28 21.96
N GLU A 548 10.41 -23.35 21.13
CA GLU A 548 11.11 -24.61 20.82
C GLU A 548 11.67 -25.30 22.07
N GLU A 549 12.31 -24.53 22.97
CA GLU A 549 12.85 -25.05 24.22
C GLU A 549 11.75 -25.63 25.13
N ARG A 550 10.63 -24.93 25.25
CA ARG A 550 9.47 -25.39 26.04
C ARG A 550 8.88 -26.68 25.48
N ARG A 551 8.78 -26.80 24.15
CA ARG A 551 8.31 -28.01 23.46
C ARG A 551 9.24 -29.20 23.71
N LYS A 552 10.56 -29.01 23.54
CA LYS A 552 11.58 -30.05 23.83
C LYS A 552 11.52 -30.51 25.29
N GLY A 553 11.37 -29.56 26.22
CA GLY A 553 11.25 -29.85 27.64
C GLY A 553 9.98 -30.64 28.01
N SER A 554 8.89 -30.44 27.27
CA SER A 554 7.63 -31.18 27.47
C SER A 554 7.71 -32.58 26.89
N GLY A 555 8.19 -32.73 25.64
CA GLY A 555 8.35 -34.05 25.01
C GLY A 555 9.32 -34.97 25.78
N ASN A 556 10.39 -34.44 26.37
CA ASN A 556 11.28 -35.24 27.21
C ASN A 556 10.60 -35.73 28.50
N LYS A 557 9.65 -34.97 29.06
CA LYS A 557 8.87 -35.41 30.22
C LYS A 557 7.89 -36.51 29.85
N ASP A 558 7.22 -36.38 28.71
CA ASP A 558 6.26 -37.38 28.24
C ASP A 558 6.96 -38.72 27.95
N LEU A 559 8.14 -38.69 27.33
CA LEU A 559 8.97 -39.88 27.10
C LEU A 559 9.43 -40.55 28.41
N VAL A 560 9.77 -39.76 29.44
CA VAL A 560 10.14 -40.30 30.76
C VAL A 560 8.93 -40.93 31.46
N LEU A 561 7.75 -40.33 31.36
CA LEU A 561 6.52 -40.86 31.94
C LEU A 561 6.05 -42.13 31.24
N GLU A 562 6.13 -42.18 29.91
CA GLU A 562 5.81 -43.38 29.12
C GLU A 562 6.78 -44.53 29.44
N GLY A 563 8.08 -44.25 29.55
CA GLY A 563 9.08 -45.25 29.99
C GLY A 563 8.87 -45.76 31.42
N GLN A 564 8.38 -44.92 32.33
CA GLN A 564 8.02 -45.33 33.70
C GLN A 564 6.75 -46.20 33.75
N ASN A 565 5.74 -45.90 32.92
CA ASN A 565 4.52 -46.70 32.84
C ASN A 565 4.79 -48.08 32.23
N VAL A 566 5.59 -48.16 31.16
CA VAL A 566 5.97 -49.45 30.53
C VAL A 566 6.72 -50.35 31.51
N ASN A 567 7.68 -49.82 32.27
CA ASN A 567 8.40 -50.60 33.28
C ASN A 567 7.48 -51.12 34.39
N LYS A 568 6.42 -50.38 34.73
CA LYS A 568 5.46 -50.76 35.77
C LYS A 568 4.52 -51.88 35.27
N ASP A 569 4.09 -51.79 34.02
CA ASP A 569 3.27 -52.83 33.38
C ASP A 569 4.04 -54.15 33.19
N ASP A 570 5.35 -54.07 32.92
CA ASP A 570 6.23 -55.25 32.84
C ASP A 570 6.48 -55.88 34.21
N GLU A 571 6.66 -55.09 35.28
CA GLU A 571 6.72 -55.61 36.65
C GLU A 571 5.41 -56.32 37.06
N ASP A 572 4.26 -55.75 36.72
CA ASP A 572 2.96 -56.32 37.05
C ASP A 572 2.66 -57.59 36.24
N LYS A 573 3.12 -57.66 34.98
CA LYS A 573 3.08 -58.91 34.18
C LYS A 573 3.98 -60.00 34.75
N VAL A 574 5.19 -59.68 35.21
CA VAL A 574 6.10 -60.65 35.84
C VAL A 574 5.51 -61.18 37.14
N LYS A 575 4.92 -60.31 37.98
CA LYS A 575 4.22 -60.72 39.20
C LYS A 575 2.97 -61.58 38.92
N SER A 576 2.25 -61.32 37.83
CA SER A 576 1.08 -62.13 37.44
C SER A 576 1.46 -63.55 36.98
N LYS A 577 2.57 -63.71 36.25
CA LYS A 577 3.09 -65.02 35.80
C LYS A 577 3.69 -65.86 36.92
N GLN A 578 4.14 -65.25 38.02
CA GLN A 578 4.58 -65.99 39.21
C GLN A 578 3.42 -66.47 40.09
N LYS A 579 2.18 -66.02 39.81
CA LYS A 579 0.98 -66.34 40.60
C LYS A 579 0.01 -67.32 39.92
N SER A 580 0.29 -67.70 38.66
CA SER A 580 -0.34 -68.81 37.93
C SER A 580 0.58 -70.01 37.93
#